data_AF-A0A4V2RQP4-F1
#
_entry.id   AF-A0A4V2RQP4-F1
#
_cell.length_a   1.000
_cell.length_b   1.000
_cell.length_c   1.000
_cell.angle_alpha   90.00
_cell.angle_beta   90.00
_cell.angle_gamma   90.00
#
_symmetry.space_group_name_H-M   'P 1'
#
loop_
_entity.id
_entity.type
_entity.pdbx_description
1 polymer ?
#
loop_
_entity_poly.entity_id
_entity_poly.type
_entity_poly.pdbx_seq_one_letter_code
_entity_poly.pdbx_strand_id
1 'polypeptide(L)'
;MELLDCHIERIKGDLESHGVTMDKLSDSLLDHICCAIEEMEGDDFELAYGQVLERFGEEGIRRIQEETTNLIYKKEFAMKKTMYILGYFASMFAVTGVLCKMMHWPGAGPSLLLSALLLNFGFLPLYFRDKYKQSISR
;
A
#
# COMPACT_ATOMS: atom_id res chain seq x y z
N MET A 1 -28.33 18.85 6.38
CA MET A 1 -28.90 18.36 7.67
C MET A 1 -27.74 18.16 8.65
N GLU A 2 -27.87 18.46 9.95
CA GLU A 2 -26.80 18.13 10.92
C GLU A 2 -27.03 16.71 11.46
N LEU A 3 -25.99 15.86 11.40
CA LEU A 3 -26.02 14.49 11.92
C LEU A 3 -25.81 14.48 13.44
N LEU A 4 -26.60 13.67 14.17
CA LEU A 4 -26.33 13.37 15.58
C LEU A 4 -25.32 12.23 15.70
N ASP A 5 -24.59 12.20 16.82
CA ASP A 5 -23.62 11.14 17.16
C ASP A 5 -24.23 9.72 17.09
N CYS A 6 -25.51 9.57 17.41
CA CYS A 6 -26.21 8.27 17.33
C CYS A 6 -26.41 7.77 15.89
N HIS A 7 -26.50 8.68 14.91
CA HIS A 7 -26.57 8.32 13.49
C HIS A 7 -25.20 7.86 12.98
N ILE A 8 -24.12 8.52 13.44
CA ILE A 8 -22.74 8.17 13.11
C ILE A 8 -22.39 6.77 13.66
N GLU A 9 -22.75 6.48 14.92
CA GLU A 9 -22.55 5.15 15.51
C GLU A 9 -23.30 4.05 14.74
N ARG A 10 -24.52 4.33 14.26
CA ARG A 10 -25.29 3.37 13.46
C ARG A 10 -24.62 3.09 12.11
N ILE A 11 -24.17 4.13 11.40
CA ILE A 11 -23.47 4.00 10.12
C ILE A 11 -22.17 3.21 10.30
N LYS A 12 -21.43 3.48 11.38
CA LYS A 12 -20.21 2.75 11.71
C LYS A 12 -20.47 1.27 11.96
N GLY A 13 -21.49 0.95 12.77
CA GLY A 13 -21.89 -0.44 13.04
C GLY A 13 -22.29 -1.20 11.78
N ASP A 14 -22.92 -0.53 10.82
CA ASP A 14 -23.29 -1.14 9.55
C ASP A 14 -22.07 -1.34 8.62
N LEU A 15 -21.10 -0.45 8.65
CA LEU A 15 -19.83 -0.63 7.92
C LEU A 15 -19.00 -1.81 8.45
N GLU A 16 -18.97 -1.97 9.77
CA GLU A 16 -18.30 -3.10 10.43
C GLU A 16 -19.01 -4.43 10.12
N SER A 17 -20.35 -4.44 10.07
CA SER A 17 -21.15 -5.63 9.74
C SER A 17 -20.94 -6.10 8.30
N HIS A 18 -20.66 -5.18 7.38
CA HIS A 18 -20.35 -5.46 5.96
C HIS A 18 -18.89 -5.88 5.71
N GLY A 19 -18.07 -6.03 6.75
CA GLY A 19 -16.73 -6.63 6.65
C GLY A 19 -15.59 -5.66 6.34
N VAL A 20 -15.80 -4.35 6.52
CA VAL A 20 -14.73 -3.35 6.44
C VAL A 20 -13.85 -3.46 7.69
N THR A 21 -12.83 -4.31 7.62
CA THR A 21 -11.92 -4.62 8.74
C THR A 21 -10.76 -3.62 8.89
N MET A 22 -10.55 -2.76 7.90
CA MET A 22 -9.47 -1.77 7.92
C MET A 22 -9.96 -0.46 8.54
N ASP A 23 -9.47 -0.15 9.74
CA ASP A 23 -9.85 1.02 10.54
C ASP A 23 -9.79 2.34 9.73
N LYS A 24 -8.68 2.56 9.01
CA LYS A 24 -8.49 3.76 8.16
C LYS A 24 -9.47 3.88 7.00
N LEU A 25 -9.92 2.74 6.47
CA LEU A 25 -10.88 2.72 5.37
C LEU A 25 -12.29 2.97 5.92
N SER A 26 -12.60 2.39 7.08
CA SER A 26 -13.86 2.63 7.79
C SER A 26 -14.06 4.11 8.06
N ASP A 27 -13.04 4.78 8.62
CA ASP A 27 -13.09 6.22 8.92
C ASP A 27 -13.26 7.08 7.65
N SER A 28 -12.53 6.75 6.57
CA SER A 28 -12.63 7.50 5.31
C SER A 28 -13.99 7.35 4.63
N LEU A 29 -14.61 6.17 4.76
CA LEU A 29 -15.93 5.89 4.21
C LEU A 29 -17.03 6.53 5.07
N LEU A 30 -16.90 6.45 6.39
CA LEU A 30 -17.79 7.11 7.34
C LEU A 30 -17.86 8.62 7.06
N ASP A 31 -16.71 9.28 6.91
CA ASP A 31 -16.63 10.71 6.58
C ASP A 31 -17.35 11.05 5.27
N HIS A 32 -17.14 10.22 4.23
CA HIS A 32 -17.74 10.44 2.92
C HIS A 32 -19.27 10.22 2.92
N ILE A 33 -19.75 9.20 3.65
CA ILE A 33 -21.18 8.94 3.83
C ILE A 33 -21.82 10.06 4.64
N CYS A 34 -21.16 10.55 5.70
CA CYS A 34 -21.66 11.68 6.49
C CYS A 34 -21.79 12.94 5.63
N CYS A 35 -20.74 13.33 4.89
CA CYS A 35 -20.82 14.48 3.97
C CYS A 35 -21.93 14.33 2.92
N ALA A 36 -22.11 13.13 2.35
CA ALA A 36 -23.15 12.89 1.35
C ALA A 36 -24.57 13.04 1.91
N ILE A 37 -24.78 12.64 3.18
CA ILE A 37 -26.07 12.82 3.87
C ILE A 37 -26.29 14.29 4.25
N GLU A 38 -25.24 14.98 4.68
CA GLU A 38 -25.30 16.40 5.06
C GLU A 38 -25.63 17.31 3.87
N GLU A 39 -25.15 16.96 2.67
CA GLU A 39 -25.38 17.67 1.41
C GLU A 39 -26.81 17.53 0.87
N MET A 40 -27.56 16.52 1.31
CA MET A 40 -28.97 16.39 0.97
C MET A 40 -29.84 17.30 1.87
N GLU A 41 -30.41 18.34 1.28
CA GLU A 41 -31.33 19.25 1.95
C GLU A 41 -32.76 18.69 1.96
N GLY A 42 -33.27 18.35 3.15
CA GLY A 42 -34.71 18.28 3.41
C GLY A 42 -35.36 16.90 3.59
N ASP A 43 -34.61 15.81 3.48
CA ASP A 43 -35.15 14.45 3.67
C ASP A 43 -34.92 13.92 5.10
N ASP A 44 -35.83 13.03 5.53
CA ASP A 44 -35.69 12.27 6.79
C ASP A 44 -34.40 11.42 6.74
N PHE A 45 -33.71 11.26 7.88
CA PHE A 45 -32.40 10.59 7.94
C PHE A 45 -32.44 9.20 7.28
N GLU A 46 -33.53 8.46 7.48
CA GLU A 46 -33.72 7.12 6.90
C GLU A 46 -33.86 7.14 5.37
N LEU A 47 -34.49 8.18 4.81
CA LEU A 47 -34.63 8.36 3.35
C LEU A 47 -33.29 8.74 2.71
N ALA A 48 -32.59 9.69 3.33
CA ALA A 48 -31.26 10.11 2.92
C ALA A 48 -30.25 8.94 3.01
N TYR A 49 -30.25 8.22 4.13
CA TYR A 49 -29.37 7.08 4.33
C TYR A 49 -29.63 5.95 3.34
N GLY A 50 -30.90 5.62 3.07
CA GLY A 50 -31.26 4.61 2.07
C GLY A 50 -30.75 4.95 0.66
N GLN A 51 -30.86 6.22 0.24
CA GLN A 51 -30.38 6.67 -1.07
C GLN A 51 -28.85 6.65 -1.17
N VAL A 52 -28.15 7.05 -0.11
CA VAL A 52 -26.69 7.00 -0.06
C VAL A 52 -26.24 5.55 -0.06
N LEU A 53 -26.88 4.68 0.71
CA LEU A 53 -26.55 3.26 0.76
C LEU A 53 -26.78 2.56 -0.59
N GLU A 54 -27.87 2.86 -1.32
CA GLU A 54 -28.07 2.33 -2.69
C GLU A 54 -26.98 2.82 -3.66
N ARG A 55 -26.56 4.08 -3.54
CA ARG A 55 -25.55 4.67 -4.42
C ARG A 55 -24.13 4.17 -4.10
N PHE A 56 -23.86 3.81 -2.85
CA PHE A 56 -22.53 3.42 -2.36
C PHE A 56 -22.33 1.91 -2.17
N GLY A 57 -23.40 1.15 -1.92
CA GLY A 57 -23.39 -0.18 -1.30
C GLY A 57 -22.68 -1.29 -2.09
N GLU A 58 -22.55 -1.16 -3.42
CA GLU A 58 -21.87 -2.17 -4.25
C GLU A 58 -20.69 -1.61 -5.05
N GLU A 59 -20.80 -0.39 -5.57
CA GLU A 59 -19.75 0.22 -6.39
C GLU A 59 -18.63 0.89 -5.58
N GLY A 60 -18.94 1.52 -4.44
CA GLY A 60 -17.99 2.32 -3.67
C GLY A 60 -16.94 1.47 -2.96
N ILE A 61 -17.41 0.48 -2.19
CA ILE A 61 -16.56 -0.43 -1.42
C ILE A 61 -15.63 -1.21 -2.36
N ARG A 62 -16.18 -1.77 -3.44
CA ARG A 62 -15.40 -2.58 -4.39
C ARG A 62 -14.34 -1.76 -5.13
N ARG A 63 -14.67 -0.55 -5.60
CA ARG A 63 -13.70 0.32 -6.30
C ARG A 63 -12.55 0.77 -5.40
N ILE A 64 -12.84 1.18 -4.16
CA ILE A 64 -11.79 1.63 -3.23
C ILE A 64 -10.89 0.46 -2.81
N GLN A 65 -11.47 -0.72 -2.65
CA GLN A 65 -10.73 -1.94 -2.33
C GLN A 65 -9.87 -2.40 -3.51
N GLU A 66 -10.35 -2.32 -4.75
CA GLU A 66 -9.56 -2.61 -5.95
C GLU A 66 -8.42 -1.61 -6.15
N GLU A 67 -8.65 -0.31 -6.01
CA GLU A 67 -7.61 0.71 -6.16
C GLU A 67 -6.54 0.58 -5.08
N THR A 68 -6.94 0.41 -3.82
CA THR A 68 -6.01 0.25 -2.69
C THR A 68 -5.21 -1.04 -2.84
N THR A 69 -5.87 -2.15 -3.16
CA THR A 69 -5.23 -3.45 -3.33
C THR A 69 -4.27 -3.42 -4.52
N ASN A 70 -4.67 -2.86 -5.66
CA ASN A 70 -3.82 -2.73 -6.84
C ASN A 70 -2.59 -1.85 -6.57
N LEU A 71 -2.75 -0.71 -5.89
CA LEU A 71 -1.62 0.15 -5.53
C LEU A 71 -0.64 -0.55 -4.57
N ILE A 72 -1.14 -1.32 -3.60
CA ILE A 72 -0.31 -2.12 -2.70
C ILE A 72 0.44 -3.19 -3.50
N TYR A 73 -0.27 -4.02 -4.28
CA TYR A 73 0.35 -5.07 -5.11
C TYR A 73 1.37 -4.49 -6.09
N LYS A 74 1.06 -3.38 -6.77
CA LYS A 74 1.94 -2.73 -7.74
C LYS A 74 3.21 -2.19 -7.07
N LYS A 75 3.08 -1.57 -5.89
CA LYS A 75 4.22 -1.06 -5.12
C LYS A 75 5.09 -2.20 -4.59
N GLU A 76 4.49 -3.26 -4.07
CA GLU A 76 5.21 -4.45 -3.62
C GLU A 76 5.92 -5.16 -4.77
N PHE A 77 5.25 -5.33 -5.91
CA PHE A 77 5.83 -5.92 -7.10
C PHE A 77 6.99 -5.08 -7.64
N ALA A 78 6.83 -3.76 -7.71
CA ALA A 78 7.88 -2.85 -8.13
C ALA A 78 9.10 -2.94 -7.19
N MET A 79 8.88 -2.94 -5.87
CA MET A 79 9.97 -3.07 -4.89
C MET A 79 10.72 -4.39 -5.04
N LYS A 80 10.00 -5.51 -5.16
CA LYS A 80 10.59 -6.84 -5.36
C LYS A 80 11.35 -6.92 -6.67
N LYS A 81 10.79 -6.40 -7.76
CA LYS A 81 11.45 -6.35 -9.07
C LYS A 81 12.76 -5.56 -9.01
N THR A 82 12.76 -4.38 -8.38
CA THR A 82 13.98 -3.57 -8.20
C THR A 82 15.01 -4.28 -7.33
N MET A 83 14.60 -4.97 -6.27
CA MET A 83 15.48 -5.76 -5.42
C MET A 83 16.16 -6.90 -6.20
N TYR A 84 15.41 -7.65 -7.02
CA TYR A 84 15.98 -8.70 -7.86
C TYR A 84 16.97 -8.15 -8.90
N ILE A 85 16.64 -7.02 -9.53
CA ILE A 85 17.52 -6.37 -10.50
C ILE A 85 18.83 -5.91 -9.83
N LEU A 86 18.74 -5.24 -8.67
CA LEU A 86 19.91 -4.81 -7.90
C LEU A 86 20.77 -6.00 -7.47
N GLY A 87 20.15 -7.08 -6.98
CA GLY A 87 20.86 -8.30 -6.60
C GLY A 87 21.57 -8.96 -7.78
N TYR A 88 20.90 -9.03 -8.94
CA TYR A 88 21.48 -9.56 -10.17
C TYR A 88 22.71 -8.76 -10.60
N PHE A 89 22.59 -7.43 -10.71
CA PHE A 89 23.72 -6.57 -11.08
C PHE A 89 24.86 -6.66 -10.06
N ALA A 90 24.56 -6.65 -8.76
CA ALA A 90 25.60 -6.75 -7.75
C ALA A 90 26.34 -8.10 -7.84
N SER A 91 25.63 -9.21 -8.09
CA SER A 91 26.27 -10.51 -8.31
C SER A 91 27.14 -10.54 -9.55
N MET A 92 26.69 -9.96 -10.67
CA MET A 92 27.51 -9.81 -11.87
C MET A 92 28.78 -9.00 -11.59
N PHE A 93 28.65 -7.81 -10.99
CA PHE A 93 29.81 -6.98 -10.66
C PHE A 93 30.77 -7.64 -9.67
N ALA A 94 30.25 -8.43 -8.72
CA ALA A 94 31.07 -9.19 -7.79
C ALA A 94 31.90 -10.26 -8.52
N VAL A 95 31.25 -11.07 -9.38
CA VAL A 95 31.94 -12.11 -10.18
C VAL A 95 32.95 -11.48 -11.12
N THR A 96 32.58 -10.43 -11.86
CA THR A 96 33.49 -9.70 -12.75
C THR A 96 34.66 -9.10 -11.98
N GLY A 97 34.43 -8.51 -10.81
CA GLY A 97 35.50 -7.94 -9.98
C GLY A 97 36.48 -8.99 -9.46
N VAL A 98 36.00 -10.17 -9.07
CA VAL A 98 36.85 -11.31 -8.68
C VAL A 98 37.66 -11.82 -9.87
N LEU A 99 37.05 -11.96 -11.04
CA LEU A 99 37.74 -12.38 -12.27
C LEU A 99 38.83 -11.38 -12.69
N CYS A 100 38.54 -10.07 -12.64
CA CYS A 100 39.54 -9.04 -12.93
C CYS A 100 40.71 -9.10 -11.94
N LYS A 101 40.44 -9.42 -10.67
CA LYS A 101 41.50 -9.59 -9.66
C LYS A 101 42.40 -10.79 -9.98
N MET A 102 41.81 -11.90 -10.44
CA MET A 102 42.56 -13.08 -10.87
C MET A 102 43.38 -12.84 -12.14
N MET A 103 42.81 -12.13 -13.12
CA MET A 103 43.46 -11.81 -14.39
C MET A 103 44.41 -10.60 -14.32
N HIS A 104 44.65 -10.03 -13.14
CA HIS A 104 45.42 -8.80 -12.92
C HIS A 104 44.97 -7.60 -13.78
N TRP A 105 43.69 -7.59 -14.18
CA TRP A 105 43.14 -6.49 -14.97
C TRP A 105 42.93 -5.22 -14.13
N PRO A 106 43.30 -4.04 -14.66
CA PRO A 106 43.04 -2.78 -13.99
C PRO A 106 41.54 -2.58 -13.83
N GLY A 107 41.09 -2.16 -12.63
CA GLY A 107 39.65 -1.94 -12.34
C GLY A 107 38.98 -3.02 -11.46
N ALA A 108 39.72 -4.01 -10.98
CA ALA A 108 39.19 -5.01 -10.02
C ALA A 108 38.73 -4.38 -8.69
N GLY A 109 39.47 -3.38 -8.18
CA GLY A 109 39.14 -2.70 -6.93
C GLY A 109 37.79 -1.96 -6.99
N PRO A 110 37.60 -1.03 -7.94
CA PRO A 110 36.35 -0.29 -8.08
C PRO A 110 35.12 -1.17 -8.33
N SER A 111 35.23 -2.24 -9.11
CA SER A 111 34.12 -3.16 -9.39
C SER A 111 33.67 -3.97 -8.16
N LEU A 112 34.63 -4.46 -7.36
CA LEU A 112 34.35 -5.09 -6.08
C LEU A 112 33.71 -4.12 -5.08
N LEU A 113 34.24 -2.91 -4.96
CA LEU A 113 33.66 -1.86 -4.10
C LEU A 113 32.23 -1.51 -4.54
N LEU A 114 31.99 -1.37 -5.84
CA LEU A 114 30.67 -1.06 -6.39
C LEU A 114 29.65 -2.18 -6.07
N SER A 115 30.05 -3.45 -6.22
CA SER A 115 29.19 -4.59 -5.84
C SER A 115 28.85 -4.60 -4.35
N ALA A 116 29.84 -4.32 -3.48
CA ALA A 116 29.65 -4.26 -2.03
C ALA A 116 28.72 -3.11 -1.63
N LEU A 117 28.86 -1.94 -2.27
CA LEU A 117 27.97 -0.79 -2.07
C LEU A 117 26.55 -1.09 -2.54
N LEU A 118 26.38 -1.70 -3.72
CA LEU A 118 25.06 -2.10 -4.23
C LEU A 118 24.35 -3.09 -3.30
N LEU A 119 25.08 -4.05 -2.73
CA LEU A 119 24.51 -4.98 -1.76
C LEU A 119 24.10 -4.26 -0.47
N ASN A 120 24.99 -3.47 0.12
CA ASN A 120 24.78 -2.86 1.43
C ASN A 120 23.78 -1.70 1.40
N PHE A 121 23.85 -0.83 0.41
CA PHE A 121 23.02 0.39 0.32
C PHE A 121 21.84 0.26 -0.65
N GLY A 122 21.83 -0.74 -1.53
CA GLY A 122 20.71 -0.99 -2.44
C GLY A 122 19.83 -2.14 -1.95
N PHE A 123 20.37 -3.35 -1.98
CA PHE A 123 19.62 -4.58 -1.69
C PHE A 123 19.18 -4.68 -0.22
N LEU A 124 20.11 -4.44 0.71
CA LEU A 124 19.86 -4.61 2.15
C LEU A 124 18.75 -3.70 2.71
N PRO A 125 18.69 -2.38 2.42
CA PRO A 125 17.62 -1.53 2.93
C PRO A 125 16.26 -1.89 2.32
N LEU A 126 16.21 -2.32 1.05
CA LEU A 126 14.97 -2.81 0.43
C LEU A 126 14.49 -4.09 1.12
N TYR A 127 15.40 -5.02 1.39
CA TYR A 127 15.10 -6.27 2.09
C TYR A 127 14.57 -6.04 3.51
N PHE A 128 15.23 -5.19 4.29
CA PHE A 128 14.77 -4.85 5.64
C PHE A 128 13.41 -4.15 5.64
N ARG A 129 13.14 -3.27 4.65
CA ARG A 129 11.83 -2.60 4.54
C ARG A 129 10.71 -3.58 4.19
N ASP A 130 10.96 -4.54 3.30
CA ASP A 130 10.01 -5.62 2.98
C ASP A 130 9.71 -6.46 4.23
N LYS A 131 10.76 -6.90 4.95
CA LYS A 131 10.62 -7.67 6.19
C LYS A 131 9.90 -6.92 7.31
N TYR A 132 10.21 -5.64 7.50
CA TYR A 132 9.59 -4.81 8.53
C TYR A 132 8.09 -4.58 8.25
N LYS A 133 7.72 -4.38 6.98
CA LYS A 133 6.30 -4.30 6.61
C LYS A 133 5.58 -5.62 6.85
N GLN A 134 6.21 -6.73 6.50
CA GLN A 134 5.66 -8.06 6.70
C GLN A 134 5.44 -8.39 8.19
N SER A 135 6.30 -7.90 9.09
CA SER A 135 6.13 -8.09 10.54
C SER A 135 5.06 -7.19 11.17
N ILE A 136 4.79 -6.02 10.60
CA ILE A 136 3.72 -5.12 11.08
C ILE A 136 2.34 -5.56 10.57
N SER A 137 2.28 -6.16 9.38
CA SER A 137 1.03 -6.60 8.74
C SER A 137 0.52 -7.95 9.26
N ARG A 138 1.15 -8.53 10.29
CA ARG A 138 0.78 -9.83 10.88
C ARG A 138 0.39 -9.64 12.33
#